data_AF-A0A2D7XIN5-F1
#
_entry.id   AF-A0A2D7XIN5-F1
#
_cell.length_a   1.000
_cell.length_b   1.000
_cell.length_c   1.000
_cell.angle_alpha   90.00
_cell.angle_beta   90.00
_cell.angle_gamma   90.00
#
_symmetry.space_group_name_H-M   'P 1'
#
loop_
_entity.id
_entity.type
_entity.pdbx_description
1 polymer ?
#
loop_
_entity_poly.entity_id
_entity_poly.type
_entity_poly.pdbx_seq_one_letter_code
_entity_poly.pdbx_strand_id
1 'polypeptide(L)'
;MQELNLQKLINALSKLEGDSVPQWGVMSAPQMLKHCNRQIQLYSREKPNSLLSIMRTYTMGRLHLLYVKYYVRYDIHRYKKNSYSLPSLRTVELEDINFDKERKELVDRLTAV
;
A
#
# COMPACT_ATOMS: atom_id res chain seq x y z
N MET A 1 -4.61 6.74 19.43
CA MET A 1 -4.50 6.78 17.96
C MET A 1 -3.05 7.13 17.67
N GLN A 2 -2.27 6.27 17.03
CA GLN A 2 -0.90 6.65 16.62
C GLN A 2 -1.03 7.75 15.56
N GLU A 3 -0.44 8.90 15.83
CA GLU A 3 -0.41 10.00 14.87
C GLU A 3 0.50 9.60 13.71
N LEU A 4 -0.04 9.61 12.49
CA LEU A 4 0.72 9.27 11.30
C LEU A 4 1.70 10.41 11.01
N ASN A 5 2.98 10.21 11.32
CA ASN A 5 4.01 11.16 10.97
C ASN A 5 4.53 10.86 9.56
N LEU A 6 4.03 11.61 8.58
CA LEU A 6 4.42 11.48 7.17
C LEU A 6 5.94 11.62 6.97
N GLN A 7 6.60 12.53 7.67
CA GLN A 7 8.05 12.71 7.59
C GLN A 7 8.80 11.47 8.10
N LYS A 8 8.31 10.85 9.19
CA LYS A 8 8.88 9.59 9.70
C LYS A 8 8.74 8.46 8.68
N LEU A 9 7.62 8.39 7.97
CA LEU A 9 7.42 7.42 6.89
C LEU A 9 8.38 7.67 5.73
N ILE A 10 8.50 8.91 5.25
CA ILE A 10 9.43 9.28 4.17
C ILE A 10 10.88 8.95 4.56
N ASN A 11 11.29 9.28 5.79
CA ASN A 11 12.62 8.97 6.31
C ASN A 11 12.87 7.46 6.47
N ALA A 12 11.82 6.65 6.69
CA ALA A 12 11.93 5.20 6.71
C ALA A 12 12.10 4.65 5.29
N LEU A 13 11.33 5.18 4.32
CA LEU A 13 11.44 4.80 2.91
C LEU A 13 12.81 5.15 2.33
N SER A 14 13.41 6.28 2.72
CA SER A 14 14.75 6.66 2.25
C SER A 14 15.87 5.72 2.74
N LYS A 15 15.64 5.02 3.86
CA LYS A 15 16.57 4.05 4.46
C LYS A 15 16.31 2.62 4.00
N LEU A 16 15.20 2.37 3.30
CA LEU A 16 14.87 1.05 2.78
C LEU A 16 15.80 0.71 1.61
N GLU A 17 16.32 -0.52 1.61
CA GLU A 17 17.17 -1.06 0.54
C GLU A 17 16.41 -2.18 -0.22
N GLY A 18 16.78 -2.40 -1.48
CA GLY A 18 16.05 -3.33 -2.35
C GLY A 18 16.16 -4.80 -1.94
N ASP A 19 17.24 -5.16 -1.26
CA ASP A 19 17.55 -6.49 -0.73
C ASP A 19 17.25 -6.62 0.77
N SER A 20 16.59 -5.61 1.37
CA SER A 20 16.18 -5.64 2.77
C SER A 20 15.34 -6.88 3.10
N VAL A 21 15.71 -7.56 4.20
CA VAL A 21 15.00 -8.75 4.68
C VAL A 21 13.61 -8.37 5.23
N PRO A 22 12.52 -8.91 4.69
CA PRO A 22 11.18 -8.48 5.05
C PRO A 22 10.77 -8.95 6.45
N GLN A 23 10.27 -8.03 7.27
CA GLN A 23 9.64 -8.33 8.57
C GLN A 23 8.09 -8.36 8.50
N TRP A 24 7.56 -7.92 7.36
CA TRP A 24 6.13 -7.71 7.10
C TRP A 24 5.42 -8.89 6.42
N GLY A 25 6.15 -9.88 5.90
CA GLY A 25 5.55 -11.02 5.22
C GLY A 25 6.44 -11.57 4.11
N VAL A 26 5.81 -12.18 3.11
CA VAL A 26 6.49 -12.87 2.00
C VAL A 26 6.97 -11.96 0.88
N MET A 27 6.48 -10.72 0.80
CA MET A 27 6.87 -9.78 -0.25
C MET A 27 8.28 -9.25 -0.02
N SER A 28 9.10 -9.25 -1.07
CA SER A 28 10.37 -8.51 -1.09
C SER A 28 10.13 -7.00 -0.97
N ALA A 29 11.18 -6.22 -0.68
CA ALA A 29 11.07 -4.77 -0.59
C ALA A 29 10.52 -4.12 -1.89
N PRO A 30 10.97 -4.49 -3.10
CA PRO A 30 10.38 -3.99 -4.36
C PRO A 30 8.89 -4.34 -4.50
N GLN A 31 8.51 -5.58 -4.15
CA GLN A 31 7.11 -6.03 -4.20
C GLN A 31 6.21 -5.26 -3.23
N MET A 32 6.73 -4.95 -2.04
CA MET A 32 6.01 -4.18 -1.02
C MET A 32 5.83 -2.72 -1.45
N LEU A 33 6.86 -2.08 -2.01
CA LEU A 33 6.75 -0.72 -2.54
C LEU A 33 5.69 -0.63 -3.65
N LYS A 34 5.72 -1.57 -4.59
CA LYS A 34 4.71 -1.66 -5.65
C LYS A 34 3.31 -1.92 -5.10
N HIS A 35 3.20 -2.72 -4.04
CA HIS A 35 1.93 -2.93 -3.35
C HIS A 35 1.39 -1.63 -2.76
N CYS A 36 2.22 -0.89 -2.02
CA CYS A 36 1.86 0.41 -1.47
C CYS A 36 1.44 1.41 -2.56
N ASN A 37 2.18 1.47 -3.66
CA ASN A 37 1.84 2.31 -4.81
C ASN A 37 0.46 1.99 -5.38
N ARG A 38 0.14 0.71 -5.61
CA ARG A 38 -1.18 0.29 -6.10
C ARG A 38 -2.31 0.62 -5.13
N GLN A 39 -2.06 0.52 -3.82
CA GLN A 39 -3.05 0.89 -2.80
C GLN A 39 -3.33 2.40 -2.81
N ILE A 40 -2.29 3.24 -2.85
CA ILE A 40 -2.47 4.69 -2.93
C ILE A 40 -3.21 5.07 -4.21
N GLN A 41 -2.84 4.51 -5.37
CA GLN A 41 -3.56 4.76 -6.63
C GLN A 41 -5.05 4.41 -6.54
N LEU A 42 -5.37 3.27 -5.90
CA LEU A 42 -6.76 2.85 -5.70
C LEU A 42 -7.53 3.92 -4.92
N TYR A 43 -6.98 4.44 -3.82
CA TYR A 43 -7.70 5.38 -2.96
C TYR A 43 -7.64 6.85 -3.43
N SER A 44 -6.54 7.28 -4.03
CA SER A 44 -6.32 8.65 -4.53
C SER A 44 -7.04 8.95 -5.84
N ARG A 45 -7.72 7.96 -6.45
CA ARG A 45 -8.41 8.10 -7.74
C ARG A 45 -7.48 8.62 -8.84
N GLU A 46 -6.21 8.22 -8.85
CA GLU A 46 -5.35 8.47 -10.01
C GLU A 46 -5.89 7.61 -11.17
N LYS A 47 -6.61 8.25 -12.11
CA LYS A 47 -7.23 7.68 -13.33
C LYS A 47 -8.46 6.77 -13.14
N PRO A 48 -9.61 7.29 -12.68
CA PRO A 48 -10.86 6.58 -12.85
C PRO A 48 -11.36 6.82 -14.29
N ASN A 49 -10.90 6.01 -15.23
CA ASN A 49 -11.30 6.16 -16.64
C ASN A 49 -12.73 5.64 -16.91
N SER A 50 -13.41 5.07 -15.90
CA SER A 50 -14.77 4.54 -16.04
C SER A 50 -15.58 4.62 -14.75
N LEU A 51 -16.90 4.76 -14.88
CA LEU A 51 -17.84 4.71 -13.74
C LEU A 51 -17.67 3.44 -12.90
N LEU A 52 -17.37 2.31 -13.54
CA LEU A 52 -17.12 1.04 -12.85
C LEU A 52 -15.91 1.13 -11.91
N SER A 53 -14.83 1.79 -12.33
CA SER A 53 -13.63 1.97 -11.49
C SER A 53 -13.89 2.87 -10.28
N ILE A 54 -14.76 3.88 -10.42
CA ILE A 54 -15.19 4.76 -9.34
C ILE A 54 -16.02 3.97 -8.32
N MET A 55 -17.01 3.22 -8.78
CA MET A 55 -17.85 2.40 -7.90
C MET A 55 -17.02 1.37 -7.14
N ARG A 56 -16.10 0.67 -7.82
CA ARG A 56 -15.19 -0.29 -7.19
C ARG A 56 -14.33 0.35 -6.11
N THR A 57 -13.78 1.52 -6.36
CA THR A 57 -12.96 2.25 -5.39
C THR A 57 -13.78 2.64 -4.16
N TYR A 58 -14.99 3.17 -4.39
CA TYR A 58 -15.88 3.58 -3.31
C TYR A 58 -16.32 2.41 -2.43
N THR A 59 -16.73 1.30 -3.05
CA THR A 59 -17.15 0.10 -2.33
C THR A 59 -15.98 -0.50 -1.54
N MET A 60 -14.81 -0.66 -2.16
CA MET A 60 -13.62 -1.18 -1.49
C MET A 60 -13.16 -0.29 -0.34
N GLY A 61 -13.11 1.03 -0.53
CA GLY A 61 -12.76 1.96 0.54
C GLY A 61 -13.71 1.89 1.73
N ARG A 62 -15.03 1.83 1.50
CA ARG A 62 -16.00 1.67 2.59
C ARG A 62 -15.86 0.34 3.31
N LEU A 63 -15.74 -0.77 2.57
CA LEU A 63 -15.56 -2.09 3.17
C LEU A 63 -14.25 -2.18 3.97
N HIS A 64 -13.16 -1.63 3.43
CA HIS A 64 -11.88 -1.58 4.11
C HIS A 64 -11.99 -0.75 5.39
N LEU A 65 -12.59 0.45 5.36
CA LEU A 65 -12.79 1.27 6.56
C LEU A 65 -13.63 0.57 7.63
N LEU A 66 -14.68 -0.16 7.25
CA LEU A 66 -15.45 -0.99 8.18
C LEU A 66 -14.59 -2.11 8.78
N TYR A 67 -13.77 -2.78 7.96
CA TYR A 67 -12.82 -3.79 8.41
C TYR A 67 -11.82 -3.21 9.43
N VAL A 68 -11.23 -2.05 9.11
CA VAL A 68 -10.28 -1.35 9.99
C VAL A 68 -10.95 -0.95 11.30
N LYS A 69 -12.17 -0.42 11.24
CA LYS A 69 -12.91 0.06 12.43
C LYS A 69 -13.34 -1.08 13.35
N TYR A 70 -13.92 -2.14 12.80
CA TYR A 70 -14.60 -3.17 13.60
C TYR A 70 -13.74 -4.40 13.90
N TYR A 71 -12.91 -4.85 12.96
CA TYR A 71 -12.10 -6.05 13.12
C TYR A 71 -10.69 -5.72 13.62
N VAL A 72 -9.97 -4.88 12.87
CA VAL A 72 -8.61 -4.46 13.21
C VAL A 72 -8.61 -3.49 14.39
N ARG A 73 -9.70 -2.73 14.58
CA ARG A 73 -9.85 -1.70 15.62
C ARG A 73 -8.67 -0.72 15.65
N TYR A 74 -8.15 -0.37 14.47
CA TYR A 74 -6.98 0.51 14.30
C TYR A 74 -5.68 0.01 14.98
N ASP A 75 -5.60 -1.27 15.34
CA ASP A 75 -4.38 -1.89 15.87
C ASP A 75 -3.66 -2.65 14.75
N ILE A 76 -2.48 -2.16 14.36
CA ILE A 76 -1.69 -2.74 13.27
C ILE A 76 -1.31 -4.20 13.52
N HIS A 77 -1.20 -4.62 14.79
CA HIS A 77 -0.81 -5.98 15.15
C HIS A 77 -1.95 -6.98 14.95
N ARG A 78 -3.19 -6.50 14.73
CA ARG A 78 -4.35 -7.33 14.41
C ARG A 78 -4.47 -7.68 12.94
N TYR A 79 -3.70 -7.05 12.06
CA TYR A 79 -3.65 -7.48 10.67
C TYR A 79 -2.99 -8.85 10.55
N LYS A 80 -3.71 -9.79 9.93
CA LYS A 80 -3.15 -11.11 9.61
C LYS A 80 -2.04 -10.92 8.57
N LYS A 81 -0.80 -11.29 8.89
CA LYS A 81 0.30 -11.31 7.93
C LYS A 81 -0.07 -12.17 6.72
N ASN A 82 0.30 -11.70 5.52
CA ASN A 82 0.02 -12.37 4.25
C ASN A 82 -1.48 -12.62 3.99
N SER A 83 -2.37 -11.75 4.49
CA SER A 83 -3.78 -11.80 4.13
C SER A 83 -3.98 -11.64 2.62
N TYR A 84 -4.92 -12.38 2.06
CA TYR A 84 -5.22 -12.33 0.64
C TYR A 84 -5.62 -10.91 0.22
N SER A 85 -4.94 -10.39 -0.79
CA SER A 85 -5.28 -9.13 -1.46
C SER A 85 -5.95 -9.43 -2.79
N LEU A 86 -6.78 -8.51 -3.29
CA LEU A 86 -7.38 -8.65 -4.62
C LEU A 86 -6.30 -8.90 -5.69
N PRO A 87 -6.59 -9.71 -6.73
CA PRO A 87 -5.62 -10.02 -7.78
C PRO A 87 -4.97 -8.78 -8.42
N SER A 88 -5.75 -7.71 -8.62
CA SER A 88 -5.24 -6.45 -9.19
C SER A 88 -4.23 -5.70 -8.30
N LEU A 89 -4.23 -5.99 -7.00
CA LEU A 89 -3.34 -5.37 -6.00
C LEU A 89 -2.17 -6.29 -5.61
N ARG A 90 -2.20 -7.55 -6.04
CA ARG A 90 -1.22 -8.56 -5.63
C ARG A 90 0.09 -8.40 -6.40
N THR A 91 1.20 -8.38 -5.67
CA THR A 91 2.54 -8.17 -6.20
C THR A 91 3.51 -9.30 -5.89
N VAL A 92 3.07 -10.33 -5.13
CA VAL A 92 3.92 -11.44 -4.67
C VAL A 92 4.46 -12.25 -5.84
N GLU A 93 3.68 -12.40 -6.91
CA GLU A 93 4.05 -13.16 -8.11
C GLU A 93 4.77 -12.31 -9.15
N LEU A 94 5.03 -11.02 -8.87
CA LEU A 94 5.70 -10.15 -9.82
C LEU A 94 7.21 -10.22 -9.59
N GLU A 95 7.93 -10.37 -10.70
CA GLU A 95 9.39 -10.36 -10.79
C GLU A 95 9.86 -9.04 -11.44
N ASP A 96 11.16 -8.77 -11.40
CA ASP A 96 11.82 -7.64 -12.07
C ASP A 96 11.25 -6.24 -11.77
N ILE A 97 10.80 -6.03 -10.53
CA ILE A 97 10.32 -4.72 -10.08
C ILE A 97 11.51 -3.78 -9.84
N ASN A 98 11.55 -2.65 -10.55
CA ASN A 98 12.53 -1.59 -10.31
C ASN A 98 12.28 -0.90 -8.95
N PHE A 99 13.09 -1.24 -7.96
CA PHE A 99 13.01 -0.74 -6.60
C PHE A 99 13.06 0.80 -6.51
N ASP A 100 14.06 1.41 -7.13
CA ASP A 100 14.29 2.86 -7.05
C ASP A 100 13.16 3.66 -7.66
N LYS A 101 12.63 3.17 -8.79
CA LYS A 101 11.45 3.76 -9.43
C LYS A 101 10.25 3.71 -8.52
N GLU A 102 9.91 2.52 -7.98
CA GLU A 102 8.72 2.36 -7.13
C GLU A 102 8.85 3.18 -5.83
N ARG A 103 10.05 3.26 -5.25
CA ARG A 103 10.32 4.09 -4.07
C ARG A 103 10.09 5.56 -4.36
N LYS A 104 10.64 6.06 -5.48
CA LYS A 104 10.47 7.45 -5.89
C LYS A 104 8.99 7.78 -6.12
N GLU A 105 8.29 6.96 -6.91
CA GLU A 105 6.85 7.16 -7.16
C GLU A 105 6.02 7.18 -5.86
N LEU A 106 6.37 6.32 -4.90
CA LEU A 106 5.67 6.26 -3.62
C LEU A 106 5.88 7.55 -2.81
N VAL A 107 7.12 8.04 -2.72
CA VAL A 107 7.42 9.31 -2.05
C VAL A 107 6.71 10.47 -2.73
N ASP A 108 6.76 10.54 -4.06
CA ASP A 108 6.09 11.59 -4.85
C ASP A 108 4.59 11.63 -4.54
N ARG A 109 3.91 10.46 -4.58
CA ARG A 109 2.47 10.34 -4.24
C ARG A 109 2.16 10.74 -2.80
N LEU A 110 3.01 10.36 -1.85
CA LEU A 110 2.84 10.70 -0.44
C LEU A 110 2.98 12.20 -0.18
N THR A 111 3.78 12.91 -0.98
CA THR A 111 3.96 14.37 -0.88
C THR A 111 2.99 15.20 -1.72
N ALA A 112 2.31 14.57 -2.68
CA ALA A 112 1.33 15.23 -3.55
C ALA A 112 -0.07 15.39 -2.92
N VAL A 113 -0.30 14.73 -1.77
CA VAL A 113 -1.53 14.78 -0.97
C VAL A 113 -1.40 15.84 0.12
#